data_AF-A0A5J6P972-F1
#
_entry.id   AF-A0A5J6P972-F1
#
_cell.length_a   1.000
_cell.length_b   1.000
_cell.length_c   1.000
_cell.angle_alpha   90.00
_cell.angle_beta   90.00
_cell.angle_gamma   90.00
#
_symmetry.space_group_name_H-M   'P 1'
#
loop_
_entity.id
_entity.type
_entity.pdbx_description
1 polymer ?
#
loop_
_entity_poly.entity_id
_entity_poly.type
_entity_poly.pdbx_seq_one_letter_code
_entity_poly.pdbx_strand_id
1 'polypeptide(L)'
;MVNSDDKNPGMKLFSLLFIGACLIIAFVIWLFYKPLLPLGGSSDLTELIEPAKRITATETVILENEEIGKETNHEAAKAQTWSPMGDEASKAKIMSWFSARGNYSFYGPDEKRDIQNYDLETLKKLSDSGDIRAMHELANRAETIEGANSILYRAAIFGSTAAISQIGSSIESWQNIDQLPDDQRNAFIVEALAHYEAATLRGDWWGSINDGGSLKRRYSYQPDEHDMARIRNRAKEIYDELQRQRTDLGLGDFDNTVPDEVMKFYEEMLRPL
;
A
#
# COMPACT_ATOMS: atom_id res chain seq x y z
N MET A 1 -49.62 -28.22 -49.71
CA MET A 1 -48.28 -27.76 -49.30
C MET A 1 -47.99 -28.37 -47.94
N VAL A 2 -47.19 -29.43 -47.89
CA VAL A 2 -46.79 -30.11 -46.65
C VAL A 2 -45.36 -29.67 -46.36
N ASN A 3 -45.17 -28.96 -45.24
CA ASN A 3 -43.87 -28.49 -44.78
C ASN A 3 -42.97 -29.70 -44.48
N SER A 4 -41.88 -29.84 -45.24
CA SER A 4 -40.97 -31.00 -45.19
C SER A 4 -39.79 -30.83 -44.22
N ASP A 5 -39.86 -29.89 -43.27
CA ASP A 5 -38.68 -29.42 -42.53
C ASP A 5 -38.40 -30.12 -41.19
N ASP A 6 -39.13 -31.18 -40.86
CA ASP A 6 -38.82 -32.00 -39.67
C ASP A 6 -38.07 -33.28 -40.04
N LYS A 7 -36.92 -33.10 -40.69
CA LYS A 7 -35.98 -34.19 -40.93
C LYS A 7 -34.83 -34.10 -39.95
N ASN A 8 -34.89 -35.00 -38.97
CA ASN A 8 -33.80 -35.44 -38.11
C ASN A 8 -33.73 -34.81 -36.71
N PRO A 9 -34.64 -35.19 -35.79
CA PRO A 9 -34.56 -34.81 -34.38
C PRO A 9 -33.24 -35.23 -33.72
N GLY A 10 -32.56 -36.25 -34.25
CA GLY A 10 -31.24 -36.69 -33.76
C GLY A 10 -30.15 -35.64 -33.93
N MET A 11 -30.19 -34.83 -35.00
CA MET A 11 -29.21 -33.77 -35.22
C MET A 11 -29.36 -32.62 -34.23
N LYS A 12 -30.59 -32.27 -33.83
CA LYS A 12 -30.83 -31.20 -32.84
C LYS A 12 -30.27 -31.57 -31.47
N LEU A 13 -30.42 -32.84 -31.07
CA LEU A 13 -29.89 -33.34 -29.80
C LEU A 13 -28.35 -33.36 -29.80
N PHE A 14 -27.73 -33.76 -30.91
CA PHE A 14 -26.27 -33.77 -31.06
C PHE A 14 -25.67 -32.36 -30.98
N SER A 15 -26.29 -31.36 -31.64
CA SER A 15 -25.83 -29.97 -31.58
C SER A 15 -25.93 -29.37 -30.17
N LEU A 16 -26.98 -29.68 -29.42
CA LEU A 16 -27.12 -29.19 -28.04
C LEU A 16 -26.06 -29.79 -27.10
N LEU A 17 -25.76 -31.09 -27.24
CA LEU A 17 -24.70 -31.74 -26.46
C LEU A 17 -23.32 -31.18 -26.80
N PHE A 18 -23.05 -30.91 -28.07
CA PHE A 18 -21.79 -30.34 -28.51
C PHE A 18 -21.57 -28.91 -27.97
N ILE A 19 -22.59 -28.05 -28.03
CA ILE A 19 -22.52 -26.69 -27.47
C ILE A 19 -22.29 -26.74 -25.95
N GLY A 20 -23.00 -27.63 -25.24
CA GLY A 20 -22.81 -27.84 -23.80
C GLY A 20 -21.37 -28.25 -23.45
N ALA A 21 -20.80 -29.19 -24.20
CA ALA A 21 -19.40 -29.62 -24.00
C ALA A 21 -18.40 -28.49 -24.27
N CYS A 22 -18.60 -27.70 -25.33
CA CYS A 22 -17.76 -26.53 -25.61
C CYS A 22 -17.80 -25.48 -24.50
N LEU A 23 -18.98 -25.22 -23.91
CA LEU A 23 -19.11 -24.28 -22.80
C LEU A 23 -18.45 -24.79 -21.52
N ILE A 24 -18.55 -26.10 -21.22
CA ILE A 24 -17.85 -26.70 -20.07
C ILE A 24 -16.33 -26.61 -20.27
N ILE A 25 -15.84 -26.93 -21.47
CA ILE A 25 -14.40 -26.83 -21.77
C ILE A 25 -13.92 -25.37 -21.68
N ALA A 26 -14.68 -24.41 -22.24
CA ALA A 26 -14.35 -22.99 -22.13
C ALA A 26 -14.35 -22.50 -20.68
N PHE A 27 -15.28 -22.97 -19.84
CA PHE A 27 -15.34 -22.66 -18.42
C PHE A 27 -14.16 -23.27 -17.64
N VAL A 28 -13.79 -24.52 -17.95
CA VAL A 28 -12.62 -25.18 -17.36
C VAL A 28 -11.33 -24.47 -17.79
N ILE A 29 -11.17 -24.16 -19.07
CA ILE A 29 -10.04 -23.36 -19.58
C ILE A 29 -10.02 -22.00 -18.88
N TRP A 30 -11.16 -21.32 -18.72
CA TRP A 30 -11.23 -20.05 -18.00
C TRP A 30 -10.88 -20.17 -16.51
N LEU A 31 -11.19 -21.29 -15.85
CA LEU A 31 -10.74 -21.56 -14.47
C LEU A 31 -9.22 -21.78 -14.38
N PHE A 32 -8.60 -22.40 -15.39
CA PHE A 32 -7.15 -22.68 -15.42
C PHE A 32 -6.30 -21.56 -16.02
N TYR A 33 -6.85 -20.76 -16.93
CA TYR A 33 -6.21 -19.64 -17.63
C TYR A 33 -6.73 -18.28 -17.17
N LYS A 34 -7.56 -18.22 -16.12
CA LYS A 34 -7.68 -17.00 -15.33
C LYS A 34 -6.23 -16.60 -15.03
N PRO A 35 -5.75 -15.44 -15.50
CA PRO A 35 -4.40 -15.02 -15.17
C PRO A 35 -4.37 -14.98 -13.65
N LEU A 36 -3.71 -15.97 -13.07
CA LEU A 36 -3.10 -15.85 -11.77
C LEU A 36 -2.09 -14.72 -11.98
N LEU A 37 -2.57 -13.46 -11.89
CA LEU A 37 -1.80 -12.46 -11.17
C LEU A 37 -1.30 -13.21 -9.93
N PRO A 38 0.01 -13.27 -9.67
CA PRO A 38 0.57 -14.12 -8.63
C PRO A 38 -0.05 -13.71 -7.29
N LEU A 39 -1.17 -14.36 -6.94
CA LEU A 39 -1.74 -14.35 -5.62
C LEU A 39 -0.73 -15.12 -4.80
N GLY A 40 -0.10 -14.39 -3.89
CA GLY A 40 1.08 -14.78 -3.15
C GLY A 40 1.06 -16.24 -2.76
N GLY A 41 2.18 -16.91 -3.02
CA GLY A 41 2.44 -18.23 -2.47
C GLY A 41 2.22 -18.19 -0.97
N SER A 42 1.20 -18.91 -0.53
CA SER A 42 0.99 -19.33 0.84
C SER A 42 2.16 -20.23 1.25
N SER A 43 3.30 -19.64 1.59
CA SER A 43 4.27 -20.30 2.46
C SER A 43 3.66 -20.33 3.84
N ASP A 44 3.41 -21.55 4.31
CA ASP A 44 3.01 -21.90 5.65
C ASP A 44 3.78 -21.07 6.70
N LEU A 45 3.11 -20.11 7.33
CA LEU A 45 3.65 -19.21 8.36
C LEU A 45 3.25 -19.67 9.78
N THR A 46 2.78 -20.90 9.95
CA THR A 46 2.26 -21.37 11.25
C THR A 46 3.30 -21.93 12.21
N GLU A 47 4.56 -22.09 11.80
CA GLU A 47 5.66 -22.38 12.73
C GLU A 47 6.36 -21.08 13.14
N LEU A 48 6.49 -20.86 14.46
CA LEU A 48 7.31 -19.84 15.14
C LEU A 48 6.57 -18.55 15.58
N ILE A 49 5.75 -18.65 16.62
CA ILE A 49 5.49 -17.49 17.50
C ILE A 49 5.66 -17.94 18.95
N GLU A 50 6.84 -17.69 19.53
CA GLU A 50 7.00 -17.58 20.99
C GLU A 50 6.97 -16.09 21.41
N PRO A 51 6.38 -15.75 22.56
CA PRO A 51 6.22 -14.36 22.99
C PRO A 51 7.55 -13.73 23.45
N ALA A 52 8.01 -12.71 22.70
CA ALA A 52 9.23 -11.97 23.01
C ALA A 52 9.06 -11.03 24.22
N LYS A 53 10.08 -11.05 25.08
CA LYS A 53 10.19 -10.31 26.34
C LYS A 53 10.71 -8.89 26.08
N ARG A 54 9.97 -7.88 26.56
CA ARG A 54 10.26 -6.44 26.43
C ARG A 54 11.58 -6.05 27.11
N ILE A 55 12.47 -5.35 26.39
CA ILE A 55 13.67 -4.69 26.93
C ILE A 55 13.43 -3.17 26.88
N THR A 56 13.76 -2.47 27.96
CA THR A 56 13.62 -1.01 28.12
C THR A 56 14.96 -0.34 28.45
N ALA A 57 15.08 0.91 27.97
CA ALA A 57 16.09 1.96 28.24
C ALA A 57 17.44 1.78 27.50
N THR A 58 18.12 2.84 27.02
CA THR A 58 18.75 3.88 27.85
C THR A 58 19.10 5.20 27.10
N GLU A 59 19.11 6.29 27.87
CA GLU A 59 19.99 7.48 27.89
C GLU A 59 20.07 8.51 26.74
N THR A 60 19.57 9.71 27.05
CA THR A 60 19.81 10.98 26.37
C THR A 60 21.06 11.66 26.92
N VAL A 61 21.98 12.05 26.03
CA VAL A 61 23.14 12.89 26.32
C VAL A 61 22.79 14.36 26.05
N ILE A 62 22.97 15.22 27.05
CA ILE A 62 22.81 16.68 26.96
C ILE A 62 24.20 17.29 26.81
N LEU A 63 24.42 18.09 25.76
CA LEU A 63 25.61 18.93 25.61
C LEU A 63 25.21 20.40 25.75
N GLU A 64 25.73 21.04 26.80
CA GLU A 64 25.70 22.49 27.00
C GLU A 64 26.75 23.14 26.10
N ASN A 65 26.36 24.15 25.32
CA ASN A 65 27.29 25.07 24.67
C ASN A 65 26.87 26.51 24.97
N GLU A 66 27.87 27.26 25.41
CA GLU A 66 27.82 28.61 25.98
C GLU A 66 27.69 29.69 24.88
N GLU A 67 26.78 30.64 25.07
CA GLU A 67 26.51 31.77 24.17
C GLU A 67 27.54 32.91 24.35
N ILE A 68 27.97 33.50 23.22
CA ILE A 68 28.52 34.86 23.18
C ILE A 68 27.66 35.67 22.22
N GLY A 69 26.92 36.62 22.80
CA GLY A 69 25.93 37.44 22.11
C GLY A 69 26.48 38.54 21.20
N LYS A 70 25.58 39.03 20.35
CA LYS A 70 25.46 40.41 19.87
C LYS A 70 24.00 40.63 19.46
N GLU A 71 23.21 41.19 20.37
CA GLU A 71 21.86 41.66 20.11
C GLU A 71 21.89 42.87 19.17
N THR A 72 21.49 42.66 17.92
CA THR A 72 20.99 43.74 17.07
C THR A 72 19.47 43.58 16.98
N ASN A 73 18.75 44.47 17.66
CA ASN A 73 17.29 44.61 17.60
C ASN A 73 16.86 45.05 16.20
N HIS A 74 16.83 44.12 15.26
CA HIS A 74 15.96 44.20 14.09
C HIS A 74 14.79 43.26 14.35
N GLU A 75 13.69 43.84 14.83
CA GLU A 75 12.37 43.23 14.90
C GLU A 75 11.86 43.03 13.46
N ALA A 76 12.54 42.14 12.72
CA ALA A 76 12.09 41.66 11.44
C ALA A 76 10.79 40.92 11.72
N ALA A 77 9.67 41.45 11.21
CA ALA A 77 8.41 40.74 11.15
C ALA A 77 8.70 39.36 10.55
N LYS A 78 8.76 38.34 11.40
CA LYS A 78 9.00 36.97 10.99
C LYS A 78 7.84 36.63 10.08
N ALA A 79 8.07 36.67 8.77
CA ALA A 79 7.11 36.17 7.80
C ALA A 79 6.74 34.78 8.29
N GLN A 80 5.48 34.63 8.69
CA GLN A 80 4.98 33.37 9.21
C GLN A 80 5.12 32.37 8.08
N THR A 81 6.18 31.54 8.13
CA THR A 81 6.42 30.53 7.11
C THR A 81 5.26 29.56 7.20
N TRP A 82 4.43 29.54 6.17
CA TRP A 82 3.30 28.64 6.08
C TRP A 82 3.79 27.20 6.28
N SER A 83 3.26 26.55 7.31
CA SER A 83 3.57 25.16 7.68
C SER A 83 2.30 24.35 7.55
N PRO A 84 2.20 23.44 6.57
CA PRO A 84 1.00 22.61 6.39
C PRO A 84 0.73 21.69 7.60
N MET A 85 1.72 21.48 8.47
CA MET A 85 1.59 20.66 9.69
C MET A 85 1.10 21.44 10.93
N GLY A 86 0.87 22.75 10.81
CA GLY A 86 0.45 23.60 11.93
C GLY A 86 1.58 23.91 12.92
N ASP A 87 1.23 23.97 14.21
CA ASP A 87 2.18 24.21 15.31
C ASP A 87 3.01 22.97 15.67
N GLU A 88 4.01 23.13 16.54
CA GLU A 88 4.92 22.03 16.92
C GLU A 88 4.18 20.84 17.58
N ALA A 89 3.08 21.09 18.30
CA ALA A 89 2.29 20.04 18.91
C ALA A 89 1.53 19.21 17.85
N SER A 90 0.92 19.90 16.87
CA SER A 90 0.23 19.29 15.74
C SER A 90 1.21 18.49 14.88
N LYS A 91 2.37 19.08 14.58
CA LYS A 91 3.46 18.40 13.86
C LYS A 91 3.91 17.12 14.56
N ALA A 92 4.15 17.15 15.87
CA ALA A 92 4.53 15.96 16.62
C ALA A 92 3.46 14.86 16.56
N LYS A 93 2.17 15.22 16.66
CA LYS A 93 1.06 14.26 16.51
C LYS A 93 1.00 13.67 15.11
N ILE A 94 1.15 14.50 14.08
CA ILE A 94 1.18 14.06 12.67
C ILE A 94 2.32 13.06 12.45
N MET A 95 3.54 13.40 12.86
CA MET A 95 4.71 12.53 12.72
C MET A 95 4.56 11.21 13.48
N SER A 96 4.03 11.25 14.71
CA SER A 96 3.74 10.06 15.50
C SER A 96 2.69 9.15 14.83
N TRP A 97 1.62 9.75 14.29
CA TRP A 97 0.57 9.01 13.62
C TRP A 97 1.07 8.32 12.34
N PHE A 98 1.90 9.02 11.55
CA PHE A 98 2.51 8.46 10.34
C PHE A 98 3.53 7.37 10.64
N SER A 99 4.42 7.56 11.63
CA SER A 99 5.40 6.53 12.00
C SER A 99 4.77 5.26 12.54
N ALA A 100 3.69 5.36 13.31
CA ALA A 100 2.91 4.21 13.77
C ALA A 100 2.32 3.39 12.60
N ARG A 101 2.20 3.99 11.42
CA ARG A 101 1.71 3.37 10.19
C ARG A 101 2.83 3.06 9.18
N GLY A 102 4.08 3.14 9.62
CA GLY A 102 5.27 2.82 8.83
C GLY A 102 5.71 3.92 7.86
N ASN A 103 5.14 5.12 7.95
CA ASN A 103 5.58 6.27 7.15
C ASN A 103 6.57 7.11 7.96
N TYR A 104 7.85 7.04 7.61
CA TYR A 104 8.93 7.79 8.25
C TYR A 104 9.41 8.98 7.41
N SER A 105 8.66 9.40 6.39
CA SER A 105 9.08 10.46 5.45
C SER A 105 9.40 11.79 6.18
N PHE A 106 8.65 12.09 7.24
CA PHE A 106 8.75 13.32 8.03
C PHE A 106 9.87 13.34 9.08
N TYR A 107 10.54 12.21 9.31
CA TYR A 107 11.67 12.13 10.21
C TYR A 107 12.97 12.56 9.53
N GLY A 108 13.87 13.13 10.32
CA GLY A 108 15.20 13.53 9.86
C GLY A 108 16.06 12.32 9.46
N PRO A 109 17.21 12.57 8.83
CA PRO A 109 18.14 11.51 8.44
C PRO A 109 18.63 10.69 9.65
N ASP A 110 18.80 11.32 10.81
CA ASP A 110 19.36 10.67 11.98
C ASP A 110 18.40 9.62 12.54
N GLU A 111 17.11 9.93 12.62
CA GLU A 111 16.11 8.96 13.10
C GLU A 111 15.92 7.80 12.14
N LYS A 112 16.26 7.95 10.84
CA LYS A 112 16.21 6.86 9.85
C LYS A 112 17.40 5.91 9.97
N ARG A 113 18.58 6.40 10.37
CA ARG A 113 19.85 5.66 10.33
C ARG A 113 19.92 4.45 11.26
N ASP A 114 19.29 4.48 12.43
CA ASP A 114 19.46 3.42 13.43
C ASP A 114 19.14 2.02 12.88
N ILE A 115 18.01 1.88 12.19
CA ILE A 115 17.61 0.58 11.64
C ILE A 115 18.42 0.16 10.41
N GLN A 116 18.94 1.14 9.66
CA GLN A 116 19.75 0.89 8.48
C GLN A 116 21.11 0.27 8.84
N ASN A 117 21.53 0.36 10.11
CA ASN A 117 22.77 -0.24 10.57
C ASN A 117 22.62 -1.69 11.04
N TYR A 118 21.40 -2.21 11.19
CA TYR A 118 21.19 -3.60 11.57
C TYR A 118 21.55 -4.55 10.43
N ASP A 119 22.12 -5.70 10.78
CA ASP A 119 22.36 -6.79 9.84
C ASP A 119 21.03 -7.46 9.42
N LEU A 120 21.08 -8.26 8.34
CA LEU A 120 19.90 -8.93 7.80
C LEU A 120 19.27 -9.92 8.79
N GLU A 121 20.07 -10.57 9.65
CA GLU A 121 19.55 -11.52 10.64
C GLU A 121 18.73 -10.81 11.72
N THR A 122 19.23 -9.67 12.21
CA THR A 122 18.57 -8.81 13.17
C THR A 122 17.29 -8.23 12.59
N LEU A 123 17.32 -7.72 11.35
CA LEU A 123 16.13 -7.23 10.66
C LEU A 123 15.06 -8.31 10.50
N LYS A 124 15.45 -9.55 10.18
CA LYS A 124 14.53 -10.68 10.12
C LYS A 124 13.89 -10.96 11.47
N LYS A 125 14.68 -11.05 12.55
CA LYS A 125 14.14 -11.26 13.92
C LYS A 125 13.17 -10.16 14.35
N LEU A 126 13.50 -8.89 14.07
CA LEU A 126 12.62 -7.75 14.36
C LEU A 126 11.34 -7.80 13.52
N SER A 127 11.47 -8.07 12.22
CA SER A 127 10.33 -8.32 11.32
C SER A 127 9.44 -9.45 11.83
N ASP A 128 10.02 -10.55 12.30
CA ASP A 128 9.28 -11.69 12.86
C ASP A 128 8.52 -11.33 14.14
N SER A 129 9.04 -10.37 14.91
CA SER A 129 8.36 -9.83 16.08
C SER A 129 7.29 -8.77 15.78
N GLY A 130 7.07 -8.43 14.50
CA GLY A 130 6.08 -7.44 14.08
C GLY A 130 6.61 -6.01 13.98
N ASP A 131 7.93 -5.78 13.99
CA ASP A 131 8.51 -4.46 13.80
C ASP A 131 8.35 -4.03 12.33
N ILE A 132 7.37 -3.15 12.09
CA ILE A 132 7.06 -2.60 10.77
C ILE A 132 8.27 -1.86 10.18
N ARG A 133 9.05 -1.13 10.99
CA ARG A 133 10.22 -0.40 10.51
C ARG A 133 11.25 -1.39 9.95
N ALA A 134 11.46 -2.50 10.66
CA ALA A 134 12.37 -3.55 10.21
C ALA A 134 11.89 -4.23 8.93
N MET A 135 10.58 -4.43 8.78
CA MET A 135 10.00 -4.96 7.54
C MET A 135 10.24 -4.02 6.35
N HIS A 136 10.04 -2.71 6.51
CA HIS A 136 10.33 -1.73 5.46
C HIS A 136 11.81 -1.72 5.07
N GLU A 137 12.70 -1.75 6.05
CA GLU A 137 14.14 -1.82 5.77
C GLU A 137 14.55 -3.14 5.11
N LEU A 138 13.94 -4.26 5.52
CA LEU A 138 14.19 -5.56 4.89
C LEU A 138 13.66 -5.58 3.45
N ALA A 139 12.51 -4.97 3.17
CA ALA A 139 11.97 -4.82 1.83
C ALA A 139 12.89 -3.96 0.93
N ASN A 140 13.45 -2.87 1.47
CA ASN A 140 14.43 -2.04 0.75
C ASN A 140 15.70 -2.79 0.36
N ARG A 141 16.06 -3.84 1.10
CA ARG A 141 17.23 -4.69 0.84
C ARG A 141 16.91 -5.96 0.06
N ALA A 142 15.65 -6.16 -0.32
CA ALA A 142 15.29 -7.32 -1.11
C ALA A 142 15.95 -7.26 -2.50
N GLU A 143 16.41 -8.40 -2.99
CA GLU A 143 17.09 -8.50 -4.29
C GLU A 143 16.13 -8.36 -5.48
N THR A 144 14.84 -8.61 -5.24
CA THR A 144 13.80 -8.60 -6.27
C THR A 144 12.56 -7.83 -5.82
N ILE A 145 11.78 -7.33 -6.79
CA ILE A 145 10.52 -6.61 -6.53
C ILE A 145 9.52 -7.57 -5.85
N GLU A 146 9.49 -8.83 -6.26
CA GLU A 146 8.62 -9.85 -5.67
C GLU A 146 8.96 -10.11 -4.20
N GLY A 147 10.27 -10.17 -3.89
CA GLY A 147 10.75 -10.30 -2.51
C GLY A 147 10.39 -9.09 -1.66
N ALA A 148 10.59 -7.88 -2.19
CA ALA A 148 10.19 -6.64 -1.52
C ALA A 148 8.68 -6.63 -1.25
N ASN A 149 7.86 -6.94 -2.25
CA ASN A 149 6.40 -6.92 -2.15
C ASN A 149 5.88 -7.97 -1.17
N SER A 150 6.49 -9.16 -1.09
CA SER A 150 6.14 -10.17 -0.08
C SER A 150 6.35 -9.62 1.34
N ILE A 151 7.46 -8.94 1.59
CA ILE A 151 7.76 -8.34 2.89
C ILE A 151 6.82 -7.15 3.19
N LEU A 152 6.57 -6.28 2.20
CA LEU A 152 5.63 -5.16 2.34
C LEU A 152 4.21 -5.64 2.61
N TYR A 153 3.79 -6.75 1.99
CA TYR A 153 2.49 -7.34 2.23
C TYR A 153 2.35 -7.80 3.69
N ARG A 154 3.39 -8.43 4.24
CA ARG A 154 3.46 -8.73 5.68
C ARG A 154 3.37 -7.46 6.53
N ALA A 155 4.11 -6.40 6.19
CA ALA A 155 4.03 -5.11 6.89
C ALA A 155 2.63 -4.50 6.85
N ALA A 156 1.91 -4.63 5.73
CA ALA A 156 0.53 -4.19 5.60
C ALA A 156 -0.42 -4.94 6.55
N ILE A 157 -0.27 -6.27 6.68
CA ILE A 157 -1.02 -7.08 7.66
C ILE A 157 -0.76 -6.61 9.09
N PHE A 158 0.50 -6.28 9.41
CA PHE A 158 0.88 -5.74 10.72
C PHE A 158 0.40 -4.30 10.97
N GLY A 159 -0.15 -3.62 9.96
CA GLY A 159 -0.81 -2.32 10.12
C GLY A 159 -0.13 -1.17 9.40
N SER A 160 0.86 -1.42 8.54
CA SER A 160 1.51 -0.34 7.79
C SER A 160 0.71 0.11 6.56
N THR A 161 0.15 1.32 6.57
CA THR A 161 -0.46 1.92 5.37
C THR A 161 0.60 2.35 4.36
N ALA A 162 1.80 2.72 4.82
CA ALA A 162 2.94 3.01 3.97
C ALA A 162 3.32 1.81 3.10
N ALA A 163 3.26 0.59 3.64
CA ALA A 163 3.57 -0.62 2.88
C ALA A 163 2.54 -0.88 1.76
N ILE A 164 1.25 -0.65 2.04
CA ILE A 164 0.19 -0.74 1.02
C ILE A 164 0.49 0.22 -0.13
N SER A 165 0.84 1.48 0.19
CA SER A 165 1.17 2.48 -0.83
C SER A 165 2.45 2.12 -1.60
N GLN A 166 3.49 1.63 -0.93
CA GLN A 166 4.72 1.19 -1.59
C GLN A 166 4.51 0.01 -2.55
N ILE A 167 3.59 -0.92 -2.24
CA ILE A 167 3.18 -1.96 -3.19
C ILE A 167 2.58 -1.30 -4.44
N GLY A 168 1.70 -0.31 -4.27
CA GLY A 168 1.19 0.51 -5.38
C GLY A 168 2.32 1.12 -6.23
N SER A 169 3.30 1.75 -5.59
CA SER A 169 4.45 2.36 -6.30
C SER A 169 5.36 1.32 -6.99
N SER A 170 5.46 0.11 -6.44
CA SER A 170 6.21 -0.99 -7.06
C SER A 170 5.58 -1.44 -8.37
N ILE A 171 4.24 -1.41 -8.44
CA ILE A 171 3.46 -1.75 -9.64
C ILE A 171 3.72 -0.71 -10.73
N GLU A 172 3.78 0.57 -10.37
CA GLU A 172 4.17 1.63 -11.30
C GLU A 172 5.61 1.48 -11.81
N SER A 173 6.49 0.98 -10.94
CA SER A 173 7.91 0.79 -11.24
C SER A 173 8.18 -0.52 -11.99
N TRP A 174 7.14 -1.29 -12.31
CA TRP A 174 7.28 -2.51 -13.09
C TRP A 174 7.84 -2.20 -14.47
N GLN A 175 8.83 -2.99 -14.87
CA GLN A 175 9.63 -2.68 -16.06
C GLN A 175 8.74 -2.56 -17.29
N ASN A 176 8.91 -1.45 -18.02
CA ASN A 176 8.29 -1.17 -19.31
C ASN A 176 6.79 -0.84 -19.28
N ILE A 177 6.21 -0.40 -18.16
CA ILE A 177 4.82 0.11 -18.13
C ILE A 177 4.58 1.18 -19.20
N ASP A 178 5.57 2.04 -19.48
CA ASP A 178 5.53 3.09 -20.51
C ASP A 178 5.46 2.54 -21.95
N GLN A 179 5.89 1.29 -22.16
CA GLN A 179 5.92 0.63 -23.47
C GLN A 179 4.70 -0.26 -23.69
N LEU A 180 3.87 -0.45 -22.67
CA LEU A 180 2.66 -1.26 -22.79
C LEU A 180 1.59 -0.53 -23.61
N PRO A 181 0.75 -1.29 -24.35
CA PRO A 181 -0.49 -0.77 -24.93
C PRO A 181 -1.36 -0.08 -23.87
N ASP A 182 -2.15 0.91 -24.29
CA ASP A 182 -2.92 1.77 -23.39
C ASP A 182 -3.87 0.99 -22.46
N ASP A 183 -4.51 -0.06 -22.95
CA ASP A 183 -5.41 -0.91 -22.17
C ASP A 183 -4.66 -1.67 -21.06
N GLN A 184 -3.50 -2.23 -21.37
CA GLN A 184 -2.65 -2.92 -20.40
C GLN A 184 -2.06 -1.95 -19.39
N ARG A 185 -1.53 -0.81 -19.87
CA ARG A 185 -0.98 0.25 -19.01
C ARG A 185 -2.03 0.77 -18.04
N ASN A 186 -3.24 1.04 -18.52
CA ASN A 186 -4.35 1.50 -17.67
C ASN A 186 -4.74 0.44 -16.62
N ALA A 187 -4.64 -0.86 -16.92
CA ALA A 187 -4.87 -1.90 -15.93
C ALA A 187 -3.86 -1.85 -14.77
N PHE A 188 -2.57 -1.63 -15.06
CA PHE A 188 -1.54 -1.41 -14.03
C PHE A 188 -1.77 -0.13 -13.23
N ILE A 189 -2.16 0.96 -13.89
CA ILE A 189 -2.49 2.23 -13.22
C ILE A 189 -3.68 2.04 -12.26
N VAL A 190 -4.74 1.35 -12.70
CA VAL A 190 -5.90 1.04 -11.85
C VAL A 190 -5.50 0.21 -10.63
N GLU A 191 -4.64 -0.81 -10.79
CA GLU A 191 -4.17 -1.62 -9.65
C GLU A 191 -3.32 -0.81 -8.67
N ALA A 192 -2.42 0.05 -9.16
CA ALA A 192 -1.63 0.94 -8.30
C ALA A 192 -2.53 1.92 -7.53
N LEU A 193 -3.50 2.55 -8.21
CA LEU A 193 -4.47 3.44 -7.58
C LEU A 193 -5.34 2.71 -6.55
N ALA A 194 -5.67 1.43 -6.78
CA ALA A 194 -6.42 0.62 -5.80
C ALA A 194 -5.64 0.39 -4.51
N HIS A 195 -4.30 0.26 -4.56
CA HIS A 195 -3.46 0.17 -3.37
C HIS A 195 -3.45 1.49 -2.58
N TYR A 196 -3.31 2.62 -3.27
CA TYR A 196 -3.40 3.92 -2.61
C TYR A 196 -4.77 4.15 -1.96
N GLU A 197 -5.85 3.77 -2.65
CA GLU A 197 -7.20 3.84 -2.09
C GLU A 197 -7.40 2.87 -0.92
N ALA A 198 -6.78 1.69 -0.92
CA ALA A 198 -6.82 0.76 0.22
C ALA A 198 -6.15 1.35 1.47
N ALA A 199 -5.07 2.14 1.30
CA ALA A 199 -4.48 2.92 2.40
C ALA A 199 -5.44 4.03 2.89
N THR A 200 -6.17 4.69 1.98
CA THR A 200 -7.19 5.69 2.30
C THR A 200 -8.33 5.10 3.15
N LEU A 201 -8.74 3.85 2.91
CA LEU A 201 -9.74 3.15 3.74
C LEU A 201 -9.30 3.01 5.21
N ARG A 202 -7.99 3.09 5.47
CA ARG A 202 -7.39 3.09 6.83
C ARG A 202 -7.08 4.50 7.34
N GLY A 203 -7.53 5.52 6.63
CA GLY A 203 -7.36 6.92 6.98
C GLY A 203 -6.05 7.56 6.50
N ASP A 204 -5.19 6.84 5.78
CA ASP A 204 -3.94 7.39 5.24
C ASP A 204 -4.08 7.82 3.78
N TRP A 205 -4.26 9.13 3.58
CA TRP A 205 -4.47 9.71 2.25
C TRP A 205 -3.15 10.05 1.55
N TRP A 206 -1.99 9.88 2.22
CA TRP A 206 -0.71 10.37 1.73
C TRP A 206 -0.33 9.74 0.38
N GLY A 207 -0.47 8.42 0.25
CA GLY A 207 -0.20 7.71 -1.00
C GLY A 207 -1.12 8.15 -2.14
N SER A 208 -2.41 8.38 -1.85
CA SER A 208 -3.38 8.86 -2.84
C SER A 208 -3.08 10.29 -3.32
N ILE A 209 -2.74 11.19 -2.39
CA ILE A 209 -2.40 12.59 -2.68
C ILE A 209 -1.09 12.70 -3.46
N ASN A 210 -0.02 12.09 -2.96
CA ASN A 210 1.31 12.25 -3.51
C ASN A 210 1.54 11.33 -4.71
N ASP A 211 1.52 10.01 -4.47
CA ASP A 211 1.93 9.02 -5.46
C ASP A 211 0.83 8.81 -6.51
N GLY A 212 -0.43 8.64 -6.08
CA GLY A 212 -1.59 8.57 -6.97
C GLY A 212 -1.79 9.84 -7.80
N GLY A 213 -1.56 11.02 -7.20
CA GLY A 213 -1.56 12.29 -7.92
C GLY A 213 -0.45 12.38 -8.98
N SER A 214 0.76 11.96 -8.63
CA SER A 214 1.92 11.91 -9.53
C SER A 214 1.69 10.94 -10.68
N LEU A 215 1.18 9.74 -10.39
CA LEU A 215 0.88 8.68 -11.36
C LEU A 215 -0.12 9.17 -12.43
N LYS A 216 -1.26 9.72 -11.99
CA LYS A 216 -2.29 10.26 -12.89
C LYS A 216 -1.72 11.34 -13.82
N ARG A 217 -0.88 12.24 -13.30
CA ARG A 217 -0.22 13.28 -14.10
C ARG A 217 0.78 12.70 -15.09
N ARG A 218 1.64 11.77 -14.65
CA ARG A 218 2.67 11.13 -15.49
C ARG A 218 2.08 10.49 -16.73
N TYR A 219 0.95 9.79 -16.60
CA TYR A 219 0.29 9.09 -17.70
C TYR A 219 -0.87 9.84 -18.34
N SER A 220 -1.12 11.09 -17.94
CA SER A 220 -2.32 11.84 -18.33
C SER A 220 -3.61 11.04 -18.14
N TYR A 221 -3.64 10.19 -17.12
CA TYR A 221 -4.73 9.26 -16.86
C TYR A 221 -5.82 9.95 -16.04
N GLN A 222 -7.03 10.03 -16.62
CA GLN A 222 -8.22 10.56 -15.98
C GLN A 222 -9.23 9.42 -15.84
N PRO A 223 -9.33 8.79 -14.65
CA PRO A 223 -10.25 7.68 -14.46
C PRO A 223 -11.69 8.15 -14.65
N ASP A 224 -12.45 7.41 -15.47
CA ASP A 224 -13.89 7.60 -15.63
C ASP A 224 -14.67 6.94 -14.48
N GLU A 225 -16.00 6.97 -14.53
CA GLU A 225 -16.84 6.35 -13.49
C GLU A 225 -16.62 4.84 -13.36
N HIS A 226 -16.36 4.16 -14.48
CA HIS A 226 -16.14 2.71 -14.50
C HIS A 226 -14.79 2.37 -13.87
N ASP A 227 -13.74 3.11 -14.20
CA ASP A 227 -12.42 2.94 -13.59
C ASP A 227 -12.44 3.31 -12.10
N MET A 228 -13.14 4.38 -11.71
CA MET A 228 -13.32 4.72 -10.29
C MET A 228 -14.05 3.61 -9.53
N ALA A 229 -15.05 2.95 -10.12
CA ALA A 229 -15.71 1.80 -9.52
C ALA A 229 -14.74 0.60 -9.38
N ARG A 230 -13.92 0.33 -10.40
CA ARG A 230 -12.89 -0.73 -10.35
C ARG A 230 -11.86 -0.47 -9.25
N ILE A 231 -11.33 0.75 -9.17
CA ILE A 231 -10.37 1.17 -8.13
C ILE A 231 -10.95 0.93 -6.74
N ARG A 232 -12.17 1.42 -6.47
CA ARG A 232 -12.81 1.28 -5.16
C ARG A 232 -13.12 -0.17 -4.78
N ASN A 233 -13.65 -0.94 -5.72
CA ASN A 233 -13.94 -2.36 -5.48
C ASN A 233 -12.65 -3.13 -5.18
N ARG A 234 -11.61 -2.91 -5.98
CA ARG A 234 -10.31 -3.55 -5.79
C ARG A 234 -9.64 -3.13 -4.48
N ALA A 235 -9.71 -1.84 -4.13
CA ALA A 235 -9.22 -1.32 -2.85
C ALA A 235 -9.90 -1.98 -1.65
N LYS A 236 -11.21 -2.19 -1.73
CA LYS A 236 -11.98 -2.91 -0.72
C LYS A 236 -11.52 -4.36 -0.61
N GLU A 237 -11.31 -5.06 -1.72
CA GLU A 237 -10.80 -6.43 -1.72
C GLU A 237 -9.43 -6.52 -1.04
N ILE A 238 -8.50 -5.60 -1.36
CA ILE A 238 -7.18 -5.52 -0.73
C ILE A 238 -7.32 -5.29 0.79
N TYR A 239 -8.16 -4.35 1.20
CA TYR A 239 -8.41 -4.08 2.62
C TYR A 239 -9.00 -5.30 3.35
N ASP A 240 -10.04 -5.91 2.80
CA ASP A 240 -10.71 -7.07 3.38
C ASP A 240 -9.75 -8.26 3.49
N GLU A 241 -8.90 -8.47 2.48
CA GLU A 241 -7.90 -9.52 2.46
C GLU A 241 -6.86 -9.33 3.58
N LEU A 242 -6.31 -8.13 3.70
CA LEU A 242 -5.35 -7.78 4.74
C LEU A 242 -5.97 -7.87 6.14
N GLN A 243 -7.21 -7.41 6.30
CA GLN A 243 -7.95 -7.48 7.56
C GLN A 243 -8.18 -8.94 7.98
N ARG A 244 -8.61 -9.79 7.05
CA ARG A 244 -8.78 -11.22 7.32
C ARG A 244 -7.47 -11.86 7.78
N GLN A 245 -6.38 -11.65 7.06
CA GLN A 245 -5.07 -12.21 7.44
C GLN A 245 -4.57 -11.68 8.79
N ARG A 246 -4.84 -10.41 9.09
CA ARG A 246 -4.53 -9.81 10.40
C ARG A 246 -5.31 -10.49 11.53
N THR A 247 -6.60 -10.73 11.32
CA THR A 247 -7.46 -11.43 12.29
C THR A 247 -7.03 -12.89 12.47
N ASP A 248 -6.66 -13.57 11.39
CA ASP A 248 -6.17 -14.96 11.43
C ASP A 248 -4.86 -15.08 12.24
N LEU A 249 -4.03 -14.02 12.27
CA LEU A 249 -2.83 -13.92 13.12
C LEU A 249 -3.13 -13.47 14.57
N GLY A 250 -4.39 -13.25 14.94
CA GLY A 250 -4.79 -12.80 16.28
C GLY A 250 -4.46 -11.34 16.60
N LEU A 251 -4.21 -10.51 15.58
CA LEU A 251 -3.82 -9.09 15.75
C LEU A 251 -5.02 -8.12 15.84
N GLY A 252 -6.25 -8.66 15.76
CA GLY A 252 -7.51 -7.91 15.82
C GLY A 252 -7.78 -7.05 14.58
N ASP A 253 -8.74 -6.14 14.71
CA ASP A 253 -9.14 -5.23 13.64
C ASP A 253 -8.10 -4.12 13.40
N PHE A 254 -8.07 -3.57 12.19
CA PHE A 254 -7.28 -2.37 11.91
C PHE A 254 -7.84 -1.16 12.68
N ASP A 255 -6.92 -0.36 13.25
CA ASP A 255 -7.25 0.98 13.73
C ASP A 255 -7.31 1.96 12.55
N ASN A 256 -8.53 2.33 12.17
CA ASN A 256 -8.82 3.30 11.11
C ASN A 256 -9.05 4.71 11.65
N THR A 257 -8.75 4.99 12.93
CA THR A 257 -8.92 6.33 13.50
C THR A 257 -7.89 7.32 12.95
N VAL A 258 -8.36 8.53 12.65
CA VAL A 258 -7.53 9.64 12.13
C VAL A 258 -7.70 10.85 13.06
N PRO A 259 -6.62 11.34 13.68
CA PRO A 259 -6.66 12.56 14.49
C PRO A 259 -7.04 13.79 13.66
N ASP A 260 -7.73 14.76 14.27
CA ASP A 260 -8.12 16.01 13.63
C ASP A 260 -6.93 16.77 13.04
N GLU A 261 -5.77 16.75 13.69
CA GLU A 261 -4.56 17.39 13.17
C GLU A 261 -4.06 16.75 11.87
N VAL A 262 -4.23 15.43 11.73
CA VAL A 262 -3.88 14.70 10.51
C VAL A 262 -4.89 14.99 9.40
N MET A 263 -6.19 15.05 9.72
CA MET A 263 -7.22 15.44 8.77
C MET A 263 -6.99 16.85 8.22
N LYS A 264 -6.73 17.82 9.10
CA LYS A 264 -6.40 19.20 8.70
C LYS A 264 -5.16 19.26 7.82
N PHE A 265 -4.12 18.49 8.16
CA PHE A 265 -2.94 18.37 7.31
C PHE A 265 -3.29 17.91 5.89
N TYR A 266 -4.12 16.87 5.74
CA TYR A 266 -4.54 16.41 4.41
C TYR A 266 -5.39 17.45 3.65
N GLU A 267 -6.30 18.14 4.34
CA GLU A 267 -7.09 19.23 3.75
C GLU A 267 -6.20 20.37 3.22
N GLU A 268 -5.16 20.74 3.97
CA GLU A 268 -4.14 21.72 3.53
C GLU A 268 -3.38 21.23 2.30
N MET A 269 -2.97 19.96 2.28
CA MET A 269 -2.25 19.35 1.16
C MET A 269 -3.09 19.24 -0.13
N LEU A 270 -4.42 19.16 0.00
CA LEU A 270 -5.36 19.11 -1.12
C LEU A 270 -5.77 20.50 -1.63
N ARG A 271 -5.39 21.59 -0.93
CA ARG A 271 -5.74 22.94 -1.34
C ARG A 271 -5.04 23.29 -2.67
N PRO A 272 -5.76 23.79 -3.69
CA PRO A 272 -5.15 24.30 -4.90
C PRO A 272 -4.15 25.42 -4.60
N LEU A 273 -2.94 25.34 -5.17
CA LEU A 273 -1.94 26.42 -5.14
C LEU A 273 -2.32 27.57 -6.10
#